data_AF-L9X7M8-F1
#
_entry.id   AF-L9X7M8-F1
#
_cell.length_a   1.000
_cell.length_b   1.000
_cell.length_c   1.000
_cell.angle_alpha   90.00
_cell.angle_beta   90.00
_cell.angle_gamma   90.00
#
_symmetry.space_group_name_H-M   'P 1'
#
loop_
_entity.id
_entity.type
_entity.pdbx_description
1 polymer ?
#
loop_
_entity_poly.entity_id
_entity_poly.type
_entity_poly.pdbx_seq_one_letter_code
_entity_poly.pdbx_strand_id
1 'polypeptide(L)'
;MFDDMDELATDYDDRVRKARENKGLSQSDLANELNEKSSLIRKIERGDTLPSDRVQSKLERFLEVDLNAEGASSDDSEWSGGSASGSYTLGDVVKRKD
;
A
#
# COMPACT_ATOMS: atom_id res chain seq x y z
N MET A 1 -17.40 -4.44 21.76
CA MET A 1 -16.95 -3.87 20.48
C MET A 1 -16.15 -4.96 19.81
N PHE A 2 -16.70 -5.55 18.76
CA PHE A 2 -15.85 -6.27 17.81
C PHE A 2 -15.28 -5.16 16.94
N ASP A 3 -13.97 -4.93 17.04
CA ASP A 3 -13.28 -4.04 16.10
C ASP A 3 -13.74 -4.40 14.70
N ASP A 4 -14.12 -3.38 13.93
CA ASP A 4 -14.45 -3.46 12.52
C ASP A 4 -13.25 -4.08 11.80
N MET A 5 -13.20 -5.41 11.73
CA MET A 5 -12.29 -6.12 10.85
C MET A 5 -12.82 -5.87 9.47
N ASP A 6 -12.23 -4.87 8.80
CA ASP A 6 -12.56 -4.51 7.43
C ASP A 6 -12.54 -5.77 6.57
N GLU A 7 -13.70 -6.10 6.00
CA GLU A 7 -13.87 -7.32 5.22
C GLU A 7 -13.06 -7.18 3.93
N LEU A 8 -12.23 -8.18 3.60
CA LEU A 8 -11.46 -8.16 2.36
C LEU A 8 -12.42 -8.11 1.16
N ALA A 9 -12.16 -7.22 0.21
CA ALA A 9 -12.98 -7.07 -0.99
C ALA A 9 -13.06 -8.38 -1.78
N THR A 10 -14.22 -8.70 -2.34
CA THR A 10 -14.41 -9.96 -3.09
C THR A 10 -13.56 -10.05 -4.36
N ASP A 11 -13.09 -8.91 -4.86
CA ASP A 11 -12.23 -8.75 -6.04
C ASP A 11 -10.76 -8.45 -5.69
N TYR A 12 -10.32 -8.73 -4.45
CA TYR A 12 -8.95 -8.44 -4.00
C TYR A 12 -7.86 -9.03 -4.91
N ASP A 13 -8.09 -10.23 -5.44
CA ASP A 13 -7.15 -10.94 -6.30
C ASP A 13 -6.94 -10.19 -7.62
N ASP A 14 -8.01 -9.65 -8.19
CA ASP A 14 -7.99 -8.83 -9.38
C ASP A 14 -7.37 -7.45 -9.12
N ARG A 15 -7.68 -6.82 -7.97
CA ARG A 15 -7.06 -5.53 -7.58
C ARG A 15 -5.55 -5.65 -7.48
N VAL A 16 -5.05 -6.68 -6.79
CA VAL A 16 -3.61 -6.95 -6.66
C VAL A 16 -2.96 -7.19 -8.03
N ARG A 17 -3.58 -8.04 -8.87
CA ARG A 17 -3.05 -8.38 -10.20
C ARG A 17 -2.93 -7.14 -11.09
N LYS A 18 -4.00 -6.35 -11.18
CA LYS A 18 -4.04 -5.12 -11.99
C LYS A 18 -3.01 -4.10 -11.49
N ALA A 19 -2.91 -3.90 -10.18
CA ALA A 19 -1.95 -2.95 -9.63
C ALA A 19 -0.49 -3.38 -9.87
N ARG A 20 -0.18 -4.67 -9.73
CA ARG A 20 1.14 -5.23 -10.09
C ARG A 20 1.47 -4.98 -11.56
N GLU A 21 0.52 -5.27 -12.45
CA GLU A 21 0.69 -5.11 -13.91
C GLU A 21 0.86 -3.64 -14.31
N ASN A 22 0.12 -2.74 -13.66
CA ASN A 22 0.27 -1.29 -13.86
C ASN A 22 1.66 -0.79 -13.46
N LYS A 23 2.29 -1.40 -12.44
CA LYS A 23 3.68 -1.13 -12.06
C LYS A 23 4.72 -1.89 -12.92
N GLY A 24 4.28 -2.73 -13.87
CA GLY A 24 5.17 -3.45 -14.79
C GLY A 24 5.98 -4.58 -14.14
N LEU A 25 5.54 -5.08 -12.98
CA LEU A 25 6.28 -6.07 -12.18
C LEU A 25 5.84 -7.50 -12.51
N SER A 26 6.78 -8.45 -12.50
CA SER A 26 6.41 -9.87 -12.45
C SER A 26 5.96 -10.26 -11.03
N GLN A 27 5.27 -11.41 -10.90
CA GLN A 27 4.89 -11.94 -9.58
C GLN A 27 6.11 -12.21 -8.68
N SER A 28 7.24 -12.61 -9.28
CA SER A 28 8.49 -12.82 -8.56
C SER A 28 9.11 -11.51 -8.09
N ASP A 29 9.03 -10.45 -8.90
CA ASP A 29 9.55 -9.13 -8.52
C ASP A 29 8.75 -8.56 -7.36
N LEU A 30 7.42 -8.56 -7.46
CA LEU A 30 6.55 -8.15 -6.35
C LEU A 30 6.84 -8.95 -5.08
N ALA A 31 7.01 -10.27 -5.19
CA ALA A 31 7.34 -11.11 -4.04
C ALA A 31 8.68 -10.73 -3.40
N ASN A 32 9.70 -10.43 -4.21
CA ASN A 32 11.01 -10.00 -3.72
C ASN A 32 10.90 -8.64 -3.00
N GLU A 33 10.18 -7.68 -3.58
CA GLU A 33 9.95 -6.35 -2.97
C GLU A 33 9.23 -6.45 -1.62
N LEU A 34 8.28 -7.39 -1.50
CA LEU A 34 7.53 -7.60 -0.25
C LEU A 34 8.25 -8.53 0.74
N ASN A 35 9.39 -9.11 0.36
CA ASN A 35 10.06 -10.19 1.09
C ASN A 35 9.11 -11.35 1.42
N GLU A 36 8.39 -11.81 0.41
CA GLU A 36 7.44 -12.91 0.45
C GLU A 36 7.78 -13.98 -0.61
N LYS A 37 7.10 -15.12 -0.57
CA LYS A 37 7.29 -16.18 -1.58
C LYS A 37 6.52 -15.83 -2.86
N SER A 38 7.13 -16.00 -4.03
CA SER A 38 6.44 -15.82 -5.33
C SER A 38 5.19 -16.69 -5.45
N SER A 39 5.21 -17.89 -4.88
CA SER A 39 4.05 -18.78 -4.85
C SER A 39 2.88 -18.25 -4.02
N LEU A 40 3.14 -17.42 -3.01
CA LEU A 40 2.11 -16.76 -2.21
C LEU A 40 1.41 -15.69 -3.05
N ILE A 41 2.16 -14.77 -3.66
CA ILE A 41 1.63 -13.75 -4.59
C ILE A 41 0.80 -14.40 -5.69
N ARG A 42 1.34 -15.47 -6.30
CA ARG A 42 0.65 -16.25 -7.33
C ARG A 42 -0.69 -16.82 -6.86
N LYS A 43 -0.83 -17.23 -5.60
CA LYS A 43 -2.09 -17.77 -5.04
C LYS A 43 -3.09 -16.66 -4.71
N ILE A 44 -2.59 -15.55 -4.16
CA ILE A 44 -3.40 -14.36 -3.86
C ILE A 44 -4.03 -13.83 -5.15
N GLU A 45 -3.23 -13.64 -6.21
CA GLU A 45 -3.72 -13.18 -7.51
C GLU A 45 -4.65 -14.17 -8.24
N ARG A 46 -4.91 -15.36 -7.69
CA ARG A 46 -5.93 -16.29 -8.21
C ARG A 46 -7.16 -16.42 -7.32
N GLY A 47 -7.15 -15.79 -6.15
CA GLY A 47 -8.16 -16.01 -5.13
C GLY A 47 -8.02 -17.36 -4.40
N ASP A 48 -6.93 -18.12 -4.60
CA ASP A 48 -6.73 -19.44 -4.00
C ASP A 48 -6.46 -19.36 -2.48
N THR A 49 -6.02 -18.20 -2.00
CA THR A 49 -5.68 -17.98 -0.60
C THR A 49 -5.86 -16.52 -0.21
N LEU A 50 -6.40 -16.30 0.99
CA LEU A 50 -6.50 -14.98 1.56
C LEU A 50 -5.11 -14.51 2.05
N PRO A 51 -4.73 -13.25 1.80
CA PRO A 51 -3.56 -12.66 2.44
C PRO A 51 -3.78 -12.61 3.96
N SER A 52 -2.70 -12.74 4.74
CA SER A 52 -2.75 -12.34 6.15
C SER A 52 -2.70 -10.82 6.25
N ASP A 53 -3.15 -10.26 7.37
CA ASP A 53 -3.17 -8.80 7.61
C ASP A 53 -1.82 -8.16 7.29
N ARG A 54 -0.71 -8.81 7.68
CA ARG A 54 0.64 -8.35 7.39
C ARG A 54 0.94 -8.29 5.88
N VAL A 55 0.49 -9.28 5.12
CA VAL A 55 0.69 -9.35 3.67
C VAL A 55 -0.24 -8.37 2.96
N GLN A 56 -1.48 -8.23 3.41
CA GLN A 56 -2.43 -7.24 2.91
C GLN A 56 -1.86 -5.82 3.06
N SER A 57 -1.47 -5.42 4.27
CA SER A 57 -0.90 -4.07 4.49
C SER A 57 0.41 -3.83 3.72
N LYS A 58 1.16 -4.89 3.38
CA LYS A 58 2.34 -4.78 2.51
C LYS A 58 1.92 -4.54 1.05
N LEU A 59 0.94 -5.30 0.56
CA LEU A 59 0.39 -5.15 -0.79
C LEU A 59 -0.22 -3.76 -0.98
N GLU A 60 -1.09 -3.33 -0.07
CA GLU A 60 -1.76 -2.02 -0.13
C GLU A 60 -0.74 -0.87 -0.19
N ARG A 61 0.25 -0.88 0.71
CA ARG A 61 1.30 0.16 0.74
C ARG A 61 2.20 0.15 -0.48
N PHE A 62 2.58 -1.03 -0.98
CA PHE A 62 3.50 -1.13 -2.11
C PHE A 62 2.81 -0.89 -3.44
N LEU A 63 1.57 -1.35 -3.60
CA LEU A 63 0.79 -1.24 -4.82
C LEU A 63 -0.08 0.03 -4.87
N GLU A 64 -0.20 0.75 -3.76
CA GLU A 64 -1.02 1.96 -3.61
C GLU A 64 -2.50 1.68 -3.95
N VAL A 65 -3.04 0.61 -3.37
CA VAL A 65 -4.44 0.19 -3.54
C VAL A 65 -5.07 -0.15 -2.19
N ASP A 66 -6.40 -0.06 -2.11
CA ASP A 66 -7.18 -0.53 -0.97
C ASP A 66 -7.80 -1.91 -1.27
N LEU A 67 -7.57 -2.89 -0.40
CA LEU A 67 -8.07 -4.26 -0.56
C LEU A 67 -9.31 -4.54 0.30
N ASN A 68 -9.82 -3.56 1.06
CA ASN A 68 -11.01 -3.70 1.86
C ASN A 68 -12.29 -3.48 1.03
N ALA A 69 -13.38 -4.09 1.48
CA ALA A 69 -14.69 -4.03 0.82
C ALA A 69 -15.27 -2.62 0.83
N GLU A 70 -15.03 -1.83 1.88
CA GLU A 70 -15.49 -0.45 2.00
C GLU A 70 -14.61 0.57 1.25
N GLY A 71 -13.37 0.20 0.89
CA GLY A 71 -12.41 1.07 0.20
C GLY A 71 -12.62 1.20 -1.32
N ALA A 72 -13.74 0.72 -1.88
CA ALA A 72 -14.03 0.82 -3.32
C ALA A 72 -14.29 2.27 -3.81
N SER A 73 -14.06 3.29 -2.98
CA SER A 73 -14.21 4.70 -3.34
C SER A 73 -12.91 5.46 -3.12
N SER A 74 -12.37 5.92 -4.25
CA SER A 74 -11.50 7.10 -4.42
C SER A 74 -10.01 6.83 -4.49
N ASP A 75 -9.48 7.03 -5.70
CA ASP A 75 -8.20 7.69 -5.92
C ASP A 75 -7.96 8.79 -4.88
N ASP A 76 -7.21 8.50 -3.83
CA ASP A 76 -6.45 9.52 -3.11
C ASP A 76 -5.23 8.87 -2.48
N SER A 77 -4.16 8.85 -3.26
CA SER A 77 -2.82 8.97 -2.68
C SER A 77 -2.71 10.36 -2.04
N GLU A 78 -3.43 10.59 -0.94
CA GLU A 78 -3.14 11.67 -0.01
C GLU A 78 -1.86 11.28 0.72
N TRP A 79 -0.77 11.50 0.01
CA TRP A 79 0.53 11.73 0.59
C TRP A 79 0.43 13.03 1.41
N SER A 80 -0.18 12.98 2.59
CA SER A 80 -0.01 14.00 3.63
C SER A 80 1.35 13.78 4.31
N GLY A 81 2.41 13.87 3.51
CA GLY A 81 3.73 14.23 4.00
C GLY A 81 3.74 15.74 4.26
N GLY A 82 3.66 16.14 5.53
CA GLY A 82 4.12 17.47 5.94
C GLY A 82 3.15 18.33 6.74
N SER A 83 2.57 17.81 7.83
CA SER A 83 2.27 18.67 8.98
C SER A 83 3.37 18.47 10.03
N ALA A 84 4.53 19.07 9.77
CA ALA A 84 5.59 19.23 10.75
C ALA A 84 5.07 20.14 11.88
N SER A 85 4.43 19.53 12.87
CA SER A 85 4.24 20.12 14.18
C SER A 85 5.62 20.26 14.85
N GLY A 86 6.09 21.51 14.94
CA GLY A 86 7.00 21.95 16.01
C GLY A 86 8.49 21.69 15.82
N SER A 87 9.20 22.66 15.21
CA SER A 87 10.32 23.41 15.84
C SER A 87 11.14 24.08 14.74
N TYR A 88 10.68 25.25 14.28
CA TYR A 88 11.60 26.19 13.64
C TYR A 88 12.48 26.77 14.74
N THR A 89 13.74 26.33 14.82
CA THR A 89 14.71 26.98 15.69
C THR A 89 15.08 28.34 15.07
N LEU A 90 15.24 29.38 15.90
CA LEU A 90 15.62 30.74 15.50
C LEU A 90 16.96 30.83 14.73
N GLY A 91 17.66 29.71 14.55
CA GLY A 91 18.91 29.62 13.78
C GLY A 91 18.74 29.54 12.26
N ASP A 92 17.51 29.40 11.75
CA ASP A 92 17.25 29.19 10.32
C ASP A 92 16.80 30.44 9.56
N VAL A 93 17.33 31.61 9.95
CA VAL A 93 17.16 32.87 9.20
C VAL A 93 18.48 33.32 8.58
N VAL A 94 18.73 32.78 7.38
CA VAL A 94 19.29 33.40 6.17
C VAL A 94 20.70 34.03 6.20
N LYS A 95 21.58 33.49 5.34
CA LYS A 95 22.84 34.10 4.87
C LYS A 95 22.66 34.92 3.59
N ARG A 96 23.13 36.18 3.68
CA ARG A 96 23.89 37.06 2.73
C ARG A 96 23.35 37.52 1.36
N LYS A 97 23.73 38.80 1.12
CA LYS A 97 24.14 39.51 -0.13
C LYS A 97 23.00 40.12 -0.96
N ASP A 98 23.04 41.39 -1.39
CA ASP A 98 24.13 42.37 -1.59
C ASP A 98 24.05 43.65 -0.74
#